data_AF-A0A962BAW3-F1
#
_entry.id   AF-A0A962BAW3-F1
#
_cell.length_a   1.000
_cell.length_b   1.000
_cell.length_c   1.000
_cell.angle_alpha   90.00
_cell.angle_beta   90.00
_cell.angle_gamma   90.00
#
_symmetry.space_group_name_H-M   'P 1'
#
loop_
_entity.id
_entity.type
_entity.pdbx_description
1 polymer ?
#
loop_
_entity_poly.entity_id
_entity_poly.type
_entity_poly.pdbx_seq_one_letter_code
_entity_poly.pdbx_strand_id
1 'polypeptide(L)'
;RNWELLPSHDAPSSPERRFSQSRAIALDMESGTVAANGFRFRVPYGTLLCVSDKPLHGQPKLPGMADTFYRERVEQHLQIGLLTMKLLREIGPAQLHSRKLRSFNEVAFQ
;
A
#
# COMPACT_ATOMS: atom_id res chain seq x y z
N ARG A 1 -17.81 -11.74 0.16
CA ARG A 1 -18.40 -10.40 -0.07
C ARG A 1 -17.49 -9.39 0.58
N ASN A 2 -17.23 -8.27 -0.09
CA ASN A 2 -16.32 -7.19 0.33
C ASN A 2 -16.83 -6.51 1.61
N TRP A 3 -16.47 -7.06 2.76
CA TRP A 3 -16.92 -6.62 4.07
C TRP A 3 -16.41 -5.22 4.40
N GLU A 4 -15.27 -4.84 3.81
CA GLU A 4 -14.64 -3.54 3.90
C GLU A 4 -15.46 -2.39 3.28
N LEU A 5 -16.45 -2.73 2.45
CA LEU A 5 -17.39 -1.78 1.84
C LEU A 5 -18.73 -1.70 2.57
N LEU A 6 -18.96 -2.54 3.58
CA LEU A 6 -20.21 -2.54 4.32
C LEU A 6 -20.22 -1.41 5.37
N PRO A 7 -21.39 -0.78 5.61
CA PRO A 7 -21.55 0.09 6.76
C PRO A 7 -21.18 -0.65 8.04
N SER A 8 -20.24 -0.12 8.82
CA SER A 8 -19.89 -0.69 10.11
C SER A 8 -20.96 -0.30 11.14
N HIS A 9 -21.49 -1.28 11.88
CA HIS A 9 -22.63 -1.11 12.79
C HIS A 9 -22.44 0.02 13.83
N ASP A 10 -21.19 0.37 14.16
CA ASP A 10 -20.84 1.39 15.16
C ASP A 10 -20.03 2.57 14.60
N ALA A 11 -19.89 2.68 13.28
CA ALA A 11 -19.16 3.80 12.68
C ALA A 11 -20.09 5.02 12.49
N PRO A 12 -19.72 6.23 12.95
CA PRO A 12 -20.54 7.44 12.80
C PRO A 12 -20.64 7.95 11.34
N SER A 13 -19.99 7.27 10.39
CA SER A 13 -19.91 7.66 8.99
C SER A 13 -19.81 6.44 8.08
N SER A 14 -20.47 6.48 6.93
CA SER A 14 -20.39 5.42 5.93
C SER A 14 -19.00 5.32 5.28
N PRO A 15 -18.61 4.14 4.73
CA PRO A 15 -17.36 3.98 4.00
C PRO A 15 -17.19 4.99 2.85
N GLU A 16 -18.25 5.28 2.09
CA GLU A 16 -18.20 6.23 0.96
C GLU A 16 -17.88 7.64 1.43
N ARG A 17 -18.44 8.06 2.57
CA ARG A 17 -18.14 9.37 3.17
C ARG A 17 -16.68 9.45 3.60
N ARG A 18 -16.15 8.38 4.21
CA ARG A 18 -14.74 8.29 4.64
C ARG A 18 -13.80 8.33 3.43
N PHE A 19 -14.10 7.57 2.38
CA PHE A 19 -13.33 7.56 1.13
C PHE A 19 -13.32 8.93 0.45
N SER A 20 -14.47 9.60 0.41
CA SER A 20 -14.56 10.96 -0.13
C SER A 20 -13.74 11.94 0.70
N GLN A 21 -13.84 11.91 2.02
CA GLN A 21 -13.08 12.78 2.92
C GLN A 21 -11.57 12.57 2.81
N SER A 22 -11.11 11.32 2.73
CA SER A 22 -9.69 10.99 2.62
C SER A 22 -9.14 11.08 1.20
N ARG A 23 -10.00 11.36 0.20
CA ARG A 23 -9.66 11.30 -1.23
C ARG A 23 -9.06 9.94 -1.60
N ALA A 24 -9.67 8.85 -1.11
CA ALA A 24 -9.18 7.50 -1.33
C ALA A 24 -9.13 7.16 -2.83
N ILE A 25 -8.00 6.58 -3.27
CA ILE A 25 -7.77 6.17 -4.67
C ILE A 25 -7.68 4.65 -4.85
N ALA A 26 -7.44 3.91 -3.76
CA ALA A 26 -7.34 2.46 -3.71
C ALA A 26 -7.72 1.96 -2.31
N LEU A 27 -8.04 0.68 -2.20
CA LEU A 27 -8.37 0.00 -0.94
C LEU A 27 -7.64 -1.34 -0.90
N ASP A 28 -6.92 -1.59 0.19
CA ASP A 28 -6.23 -2.84 0.49
C ASP A 28 -6.28 -3.13 2.00
N MET A 29 -5.64 -4.20 2.47
CA MET A 29 -5.73 -4.66 3.86
C MET A 29 -4.39 -4.64 4.61
N GLU A 30 -3.30 -4.22 3.96
CA GLU A 30 -1.95 -4.37 4.49
C GLU A 30 -1.17 -3.05 4.55
N SER A 31 -1.37 -2.15 3.59
CA SER A 31 -0.50 -0.99 3.35
C SER A 31 -0.41 -0.04 4.53
N GLY A 32 -1.56 0.29 5.15
CA GLY A 32 -1.59 1.13 6.34
C GLY A 32 -0.80 0.52 7.50
N THR A 33 -0.93 -0.80 7.70
CA THR A 33 -0.27 -1.55 8.77
C THR A 33 1.23 -1.66 8.54
N VAL A 34 1.67 -1.97 7.31
CA VAL A 34 3.09 -2.06 6.95
C VAL A 34 3.77 -0.69 7.12
N ALA A 35 3.15 0.37 6.60
CA ALA A 35 3.68 1.73 6.73
C ALA A 35 3.76 2.19 8.19
N ALA A 36 2.73 1.92 8.99
CA ALA A 36 2.72 2.27 10.41
C ALA A 36 3.83 1.54 11.20
N ASN A 37 4.09 0.26 10.89
CA ASN A 37 5.18 -0.48 11.51
C ASN A 37 6.55 0.01 11.03
N GLY A 38 6.72 0.31 9.75
CA GLY A 38 7.94 0.94 9.23
C GLY A 38 8.24 2.26 9.94
N PHE A 39 7.21 3.09 10.15
CA PHE A 39 7.32 4.31 10.95
C PHE A 39 7.70 4.02 12.41
N ARG A 40 7.01 3.07 13.06
CA ARG A 40 7.27 2.67 14.46
C ARG A 40 8.70 2.18 14.66
N PHE A 41 9.26 1.43 13.70
CA PHE A 41 10.59 0.81 13.83
C PHE A 41 11.70 1.54 13.06
N ARG A 42 11.42 2.71 12.49
CA ARG A 42 12.39 3.55 11.75
C ARG A 42 12.98 2.83 10.54
N VAL A 43 12.23 1.91 9.97
CA VAL A 43 12.59 1.21 8.73
C VAL A 43 11.97 1.97 7.56
N PRO A 44 12.74 2.47 6.59
CA PRO A 44 12.18 3.10 5.38
C PRO A 44 11.16 2.17 4.71
N TYR A 45 9.98 2.73 4.41
CA TYR A 45 8.84 1.98 3.88
C TYR A 45 8.26 2.67 2.65
N GLY A 46 7.56 1.89 1.84
CA GLY A 46 6.83 2.36 0.67
C GLY A 46 5.83 1.31 0.23
N THR A 47 4.82 1.75 -0.53
CA THR A 47 3.74 0.88 -1.01
C THR A 47 3.58 1.11 -2.51
N LEU A 48 3.56 0.02 -3.28
CA LEU A 48 3.14 -0.01 -4.68
C LEU A 48 2.05 -1.08 -4.83
N LEU A 49 0.84 -0.67 -5.23
CA LEU A 49 -0.33 -1.56 -5.37
C LEU A 49 -0.69 -1.77 -6.84
N CYS A 50 -1.17 -2.98 -7.16
CA CYS A 50 -1.75 -3.32 -8.45
C CYS A 50 -3.27 -3.30 -8.32
N VAL A 51 -3.97 -2.60 -9.22
CA VAL A 51 -5.43 -2.63 -9.22
C VAL A 51 -5.91 -3.98 -9.74
N SER A 52 -6.45 -4.82 -8.87
CA SER A 52 -6.99 -6.14 -9.26
C SER A 52 -8.45 -6.09 -9.71
N ASP A 53 -9.21 -5.09 -9.27
CA ASP A 53 -10.65 -4.97 -9.49
C ASP A 53 -11.14 -3.56 -9.17
N LYS A 54 -12.40 -3.26 -9.54
CA LYS A 54 -13.04 -1.96 -9.32
C LYS A 54 -14.44 -2.17 -8.74
N PRO A 55 -14.56 -2.49 -7.43
CA PRO A 55 -15.83 -2.89 -6.83
C PRO A 55 -16.91 -1.80 -6.90
N LEU A 56 -16.52 -0.52 -6.81
CA LEU A 56 -17.46 0.62 -6.90
C LEU A 56 -17.97 0.92 -8.32
N HIS A 57 -17.43 0.24 -9.34
CA HIS A 57 -17.82 0.41 -10.74
C HIS A 57 -18.54 -0.81 -11.30
N GLY A 58 -19.00 -1.73 -10.44
CA GLY A 58 -19.66 -2.96 -10.88
C GLY A 58 -18.75 -3.92 -11.65
N GLN A 59 -17.43 -3.79 -11.50
CA GLN A 59 -16.41 -4.69 -12.05
C GLN A 59 -15.77 -5.53 -10.92
N PRO A 60 -16.51 -6.46 -10.29
CA PRO A 60 -15.92 -7.39 -9.34
C PRO A 60 -14.90 -8.28 -10.07
N LYS A 61 -13.87 -8.76 -9.35
CA LYS A 61 -12.84 -9.67 -9.88
C LYS A 61 -13.48 -10.71 -10.80
N LEU A 62 -13.24 -10.59 -12.11
CA LEU A 62 -13.82 -11.51 -13.09
C LEU A 62 -13.17 -12.89 -12.89
N PRO A 63 -13.95 -13.95 -12.59
CA PRO A 63 -13.43 -15.30 -12.58
C PRO A 63 -13.02 -15.67 -14.01
N GLY A 64 -11.73 -15.88 -14.26
CA GLY A 64 -11.23 -16.46 -15.52
C GLY A 64 -11.06 -15.53 -16.73
N MET A 65 -11.25 -14.20 -16.62
CA MET A 65 -10.97 -13.28 -17.74
C MET A 65 -9.48 -12.91 -17.79
N ALA A 66 -8.76 -13.65 -18.64
CA ALA A 66 -7.37 -13.49 -19.08
C ALA A 66 -6.28 -13.70 -18.01
N ASP A 67 -6.05 -14.98 -17.66
CA ASP A 67 -4.85 -15.42 -16.94
C ASP A 67 -3.57 -14.75 -17.46
N THR A 68 -3.43 -14.58 -18.77
CA THR A 68 -2.26 -13.92 -19.37
C THR A 68 -2.15 -12.45 -18.97
N PHE A 69 -3.23 -11.66 -19.06
CA PHE A 69 -3.20 -10.25 -18.68
C PHE A 69 -2.94 -10.06 -17.19
N TYR A 70 -3.59 -10.86 -16.34
CA TYR A 70 -3.33 -10.82 -14.91
C TYR A 70 -1.89 -11.22 -14.59
N ARG A 71 -1.37 -12.30 -15.19
CA ARG A 71 0.01 -12.76 -15.01
C ARG A 71 1.03 -11.74 -15.48
N GLU A 72 0.84 -11.12 -16.64
CA GLU A 72 1.70 -10.05 -17.16
C GLU A 72 1.74 -8.85 -16.20
N ARG A 73 0.60 -8.46 -15.63
CA ARG A 73 0.53 -7.35 -14.67
C ARG A 73 1.20 -7.70 -13.34
N VAL A 74 1.01 -8.92 -12.85
CA VAL A 74 1.67 -9.41 -11.63
C VAL A 74 3.18 -9.50 -11.82
N GLU A 75 3.63 -10.01 -12.97
CA GLU A 75 5.05 -10.08 -13.32
C GLU A 75 5.65 -8.68 -13.42
N GLN A 76 5.02 -7.77 -14.17
CA GLN A 76 5.45 -6.38 -14.28
C GLN A 76 5.54 -5.71 -12.91
N HIS A 77 4.55 -5.92 -12.03
CA HIS A 77 4.55 -5.38 -10.68
C HIS A 77 5.76 -5.85 -9.88
N LEU A 78 6.05 -7.16 -9.92
CA LEU A 78 7.21 -7.73 -9.26
C LEU A 78 8.52 -7.13 -9.81
N GLN A 79 8.64 -7.00 -11.13
CA GLN A 79 9.82 -6.41 -11.76
C GLN A 79 10.03 -4.95 -11.34
N ILE A 80 8.97 -4.15 -11.21
CA ILE A 80 9.07 -2.78 -10.68
C ILE A 80 9.56 -2.80 -9.22
N GLY A 81 9.07 -3.75 -8.41
CA GLY A 81 9.54 -3.93 -7.03
C GLY A 81 11.02 -4.28 -6.97
N LEU A 82 11.49 -5.25 -7.77
CA LEU A 82 12.90 -5.64 -7.84
C LEU A 82 13.80 -4.51 -8.33
N LEU A 83 13.37 -3.77 -9.35
CA LEU A 83 14.09 -2.59 -9.83
C LEU A 83 14.17 -1.51 -8.76
N THR A 84 13.09 -1.27 -8.03
CA THR A 84 13.07 -0.34 -6.90
C THR A 84 14.09 -0.75 -5.84
N MET A 85 14.12 -2.03 -5.45
CA MET A 85 15.11 -2.52 -4.48
C MET A 85 16.56 -2.37 -4.98
N LYS A 86 16.81 -2.58 -6.28
CA LYS A 86 18.12 -2.34 -6.88
C LYS A 86 18.52 -0.87 -6.77
N LEU A 87 17.64 0.05 -7.15
CA LEU A 87 17.89 1.50 -7.07
C LEU A 87 18.12 1.97 -5.63
N LEU A 88 17.30 1.48 -4.68
CA LEU A 88 17.47 1.80 -3.25
C LEU A 88 18.79 1.27 -2.69
N ARG A 89 19.26 0.11 -3.17
CA ARG A 89 20.57 -0.43 -2.81
C ARG A 89 21.71 0.42 -3.35
N GLU A 90 21.60 0.92 -4.57
CA GLU A 90 22.60 1.79 -5.22
C GLU A 90 22.72 3.17 -4.52
N ILE A 91 21.61 3.70 -4.00
CA ILE A 91 21.59 4.93 -3.17
C ILE A 91 22.41 4.75 -1.88
N GLY A 92 22.43 3.53 -1.33
CA GLY A 92 23.15 3.20 -0.11
C GLY A 92 22.44 3.64 1.18
N PRO A 93 22.81 3.05 2.34
CA PRO A 93 22.07 3.21 3.58
C PRO A 93 22.05 4.64 4.12
N ALA A 94 23.13 5.40 3.91
CA ALA A 94 23.28 6.77 4.41
C ALA A 94 22.31 7.77 3.75
N GLN A 95 21.97 7.56 2.47
CA GLN A 95 21.05 8.41 1.73
C GLN A 95 19.61 7.85 1.74
N LEU A 96 19.46 6.53 1.83
CA LEU A 96 18.16 5.88 1.99
C LEU A 96 17.51 6.24 3.33
N HIS A 97 18.29 6.23 4.42
CA HIS A 97 17.81 6.69 5.72
C HIS A 97 17.87 8.22 5.78
N SER A 98 16.76 8.83 6.19
CA SER A 98 16.68 10.28 6.34
C SER A 98 16.13 10.65 7.72
N ARG A 99 16.11 11.95 8.03
CA ARG A 99 15.63 12.44 9.32
C ARG A 99 14.10 12.33 9.51
N LYS A 100 13.36 11.85 8.51
CA LYS A 100 11.87 11.81 8.52
C LYS A 100 11.26 10.89 9.57
N LEU A 101 11.98 9.84 9.99
CA LEU A 101 11.48 8.86 10.97
C LEU A 101 12.03 9.10 12.39
N ARG A 102 12.81 10.17 12.57
CA ARG A 102 13.49 10.47 13.84
C ARG A 102 12.51 10.98 14.89
N SER A 103 12.70 10.52 16.12
CA SER A 103 12.00 11.05 17.30
C SER A 103 12.85 12.13 17.98
N PHE A 104 12.23 12.97 18.82
CA PHE A 104 12.96 13.92 19.67
C PHE A 104 13.94 13.23 20.63
N ASN A 105 13.59 12.04 21.13
CA ASN A 105 14.40 11.27 22.09
C ASN A 105 15.13 10.09 21.42
N GLU A 106 15.57 10.26 20.18
CA GLU A 106 16.20 9.16 19.45
C GLU A 106 17.59 8.81 20.01
N VAL A 107 17.81 7.51 20.21
CA VAL A 107 19.09 6.97 20.69
C VAL A 107 20.10 6.91 19.54
N ALA A 108 21.39 7.08 19.84
CA ALA A 108 22.46 7.20 18.84
C ALA A 108 22.79 5.93 18.03
N PHE A 109 21.97 4.87 18.11
CA PHE A 109 22.23 3.61 17.42
C PHE A 109 21.36 3.49 16.15
N GLN A 110 22.04 3.51 15.00
CA GLN A 110 21.56 3.03 13.70
C GLN A 110 22.68 2.25 13.02
#